data_AF-A0A420FFU4-F1
#
_entry.id   AF-A0A420FFU4-F1
#
_cell.length_a   1.000
_cell.length_b   1.000
_cell.length_c   1.000
_cell.angle_alpha   90.00
_cell.angle_beta   90.00
_cell.angle_gamma   90.00
#
_symmetry.space_group_name_H-M   'P 1'
#
loop_
_entity.id
_entity.type
_entity.pdbx_description
1 polymer ?
#
loop_
_entity_poly.entity_id
_entity_poly.type
_entity_poly.pdbx_seq_one_letter_code
_entity_poly.pdbx_strand_id
1 'polypeptide(L)'
;MIYSKIALSTVFLLLMALICTGQVFDRELRNQKKRTQKEFLKFITELGSKITDSTLTKEQQNALFNPIVAYAHKEQADLTRLRKKYFKKIQAPPSVLNAFIFESELPAELSKMLGTPQFTTITLLQCYRPIEIGRLISGIIQPGIYQQSNTGTNEATIAYTFGNQVFAKQLKEDIWQIWLVNRLYMLRFNLDLQTMVIDHSEYTLPNKAEYLRLQLPFVIQKPANELEKLYQEMDEIRWNSYSSTGIQQVSPQEWQDTIDKRLSEFYLKNHPRFIKVQNEILKDIEKGNGLDASWQELHLSSDENIQLTQTLKNNMLQPDEAAQQLFSFSNSIIPFNQDIEEIGKNAMSGFLHYIVDHEKDQVWKIRSLGYSIAFEYTWDLKQGRFSEIKIFEKQS
;
A
#
# COMPACT_ATOMS: atom_id res chain seq x y z
N MET A 1 -20.47 16.20 -8.69
CA MET A 1 -21.73 15.78 -8.02
C MET A 1 -21.81 14.24 -7.97
N ILE A 2 -20.78 13.56 -7.43
CA ILE A 2 -20.68 12.08 -7.38
C ILE A 2 -20.99 11.55 -5.96
N TYR A 3 -21.14 12.44 -4.97
CA TYR A 3 -21.30 12.07 -3.56
C TYR A 3 -22.73 11.71 -3.12
N SER A 4 -23.72 11.65 -4.02
CA SER A 4 -25.13 11.44 -3.62
C SER A 4 -25.61 9.98 -3.63
N LYS A 5 -24.83 9.01 -4.13
CA LYS A 5 -25.27 7.60 -4.23
C LYS A 5 -24.19 6.54 -4.01
N ILE A 6 -23.00 6.90 -3.53
CA ILE A 6 -21.98 5.90 -3.20
C ILE A 6 -22.17 5.54 -1.73
N ALA A 7 -22.54 4.29 -1.45
CA ALA A 7 -22.66 3.79 -0.08
C ALA A 7 -21.29 3.87 0.61
N LEU A 8 -21.28 4.11 1.93
CA LEU A 8 -20.05 4.19 2.72
C LEU A 8 -19.20 2.91 2.53
N SER A 9 -19.87 1.75 2.37
CA SER A 9 -19.26 0.46 2.02
C SER A 9 -18.53 0.47 0.66
N THR A 10 -19.09 1.09 -0.37
CA THR A 10 -18.43 1.26 -1.68
C THR A 10 -17.21 2.19 -1.59
N VAL A 11 -17.27 3.22 -0.74
CA VAL A 11 -16.10 4.08 -0.43
C VAL A 11 -15.04 3.30 0.34
N PHE A 12 -15.42 2.47 1.32
CA PHE A 12 -14.52 1.55 2.02
C PHE A 12 -13.84 0.55 1.07
N LEU A 13 -14.60 -0.04 0.13
CA LEU A 13 -14.12 -1.03 -0.85
C LEU A 13 -13.18 -0.40 -1.89
N LEU A 14 -13.51 0.79 -2.41
CA LEU A 14 -12.69 1.50 -3.40
C LEU A 14 -11.39 2.07 -2.80
N LEU A 15 -11.39 2.49 -1.53
CA LEU A 15 -10.23 3.15 -0.92
C LEU A 15 -9.24 2.19 -0.23
N MET A 16 -9.71 1.02 0.21
CA MET A 16 -8.84 -0.06 0.70
C MET A 16 -8.06 -0.75 -0.44
N ALA A 17 -8.42 -0.51 -1.71
CA ALA A 17 -7.62 -0.92 -2.89
C ALA A 17 -6.19 -0.35 -2.90
N LEU A 18 -5.92 0.68 -2.08
CA LEU A 18 -4.61 1.30 -1.90
C LEU A 18 -3.92 0.79 -0.62
N ILE A 19 -3.91 -0.52 -0.37
CA ILE A 19 -3.24 -1.05 0.83
C ILE A 19 -1.72 -1.18 0.63
N CYS A 20 -1.04 -0.38 1.45
CA CYS A 20 0.25 -0.61 2.09
C CYS A 20 1.12 -1.72 1.50
N THR A 21 2.21 -1.32 0.85
CA THR A 21 3.36 -2.20 0.64
C THR A 21 3.87 -2.69 1.99
N GLY A 22 3.72 -3.98 2.22
CA GLY A 22 4.11 -4.69 3.43
C GLY A 22 5.62 -4.79 3.50
N GLN A 23 6.32 -3.68 3.77
CA GLN A 23 7.67 -3.78 4.28
C GLN A 23 7.57 -4.34 5.71
N VAL A 24 8.18 -5.48 5.98
CA VAL A 24 8.07 -6.18 7.26
C VAL A 24 9.44 -6.38 7.88
N PHE A 25 9.65 -5.79 9.06
CA PHE A 25 10.97 -5.43 9.58
C PHE A 25 11.51 -6.31 10.69
N ASP A 26 10.61 -6.85 11.49
CA ASP A 26 10.96 -7.71 12.60
C ASP A 26 9.87 -8.77 12.78
N ARG A 27 10.27 -9.89 13.37
CA ARG A 27 9.42 -11.07 13.54
C ARG A 27 8.13 -10.75 14.31
N GLU A 28 8.21 -9.82 15.26
CA GLU A 28 7.07 -9.39 16.06
C GLU A 28 6.03 -8.66 15.19
N LEU A 29 6.45 -7.66 14.40
CA LEU A 29 5.55 -6.99 13.44
C LEU A 29 5.02 -7.97 12.39
N ARG A 30 5.86 -8.88 11.87
CA ARG A 30 5.43 -9.91 10.91
C ARG A 30 4.31 -10.76 11.48
N ASN A 31 4.51 -11.27 12.69
CA ASN A 31 3.52 -12.09 13.38
C ASN A 31 2.23 -11.31 13.63
N GLN A 32 2.33 -10.04 14.05
CA GLN A 32 1.15 -9.20 14.26
C GLN A 32 0.39 -8.92 12.96
N LYS A 33 1.08 -8.54 11.89
CA LYS A 33 0.49 -8.34 10.56
C LYS A 33 -0.21 -9.61 10.09
N LYS A 34 0.46 -10.76 10.20
CA LYS A 34 -0.12 -12.05 9.83
C LYS A 34 -1.38 -12.41 10.63
N ARG A 35 -1.37 -12.21 11.96
CA ARG A 35 -2.55 -12.41 12.81
C ARG A 35 -3.70 -11.50 12.36
N THR A 36 -3.40 -10.22 12.16
CA THR A 36 -4.39 -9.22 11.73
C THR A 36 -4.95 -9.53 10.34
N GLN A 37 -4.12 -9.94 9.38
CA GLN A 37 -4.54 -10.36 8.05
C GLN A 37 -5.45 -11.60 8.09
N LYS A 38 -5.12 -12.60 8.92
CA LYS A 38 -5.97 -13.79 9.11
C LYS A 38 -7.35 -13.41 9.67
N GLU A 39 -7.39 -12.53 10.67
CA GLU A 39 -8.67 -12.05 11.22
C GLU A 39 -9.46 -11.21 10.21
N PHE A 40 -8.80 -10.37 9.40
CA PHE A 40 -9.47 -9.67 8.30
C PHE A 40 -10.04 -10.61 7.24
N LEU A 41 -9.27 -11.62 6.82
CA LEU A 41 -9.71 -12.59 5.82
C LEU A 41 -10.93 -13.37 6.34
N LYS A 42 -10.88 -13.80 7.61
CA LYS A 42 -12.02 -14.44 8.28
C LYS A 42 -13.24 -13.51 8.31
N PHE A 43 -13.04 -12.27 8.76
CA PHE A 43 -14.08 -11.25 8.84
C PHE A 43 -14.75 -10.99 7.48
N ILE A 44 -13.97 -10.78 6.42
CA ILE A 44 -14.50 -10.53 5.07
C ILE A 44 -15.26 -11.76 4.54
N THR A 45 -14.78 -12.97 4.86
CA THR A 45 -15.45 -14.22 4.51
C THR A 45 -16.80 -14.37 5.23
N GLU A 46 -16.87 -14.02 6.52
CA GLU A 46 -18.11 -14.04 7.31
C GLU A 46 -19.11 -12.96 6.88
N LEU A 47 -18.63 -11.81 6.41
CA LEU A 47 -19.46 -10.77 5.82
C LEU A 47 -20.11 -11.23 4.51
N GLY A 48 -19.35 -11.90 3.64
CA GLY A 48 -19.86 -12.42 2.37
C GLY A 48 -20.55 -11.35 1.53
N SER A 49 -21.80 -11.59 1.14
CA SER A 49 -22.63 -10.64 0.38
C SER A 49 -23.33 -9.58 1.24
N LYS A 50 -23.25 -9.65 2.58
CA LYS A 50 -23.96 -8.67 3.45
C LYS A 50 -23.45 -7.24 3.28
N ILE A 51 -22.19 -7.06 2.88
CA ILE A 51 -21.60 -5.73 2.65
C ILE A 51 -22.27 -4.98 1.48
N THR A 52 -22.96 -5.71 0.62
CA THR A 52 -23.58 -5.24 -0.62
C THR A 52 -25.11 -5.27 -0.53
N ASP A 53 -25.65 -5.66 0.63
CA ASP A 53 -27.07 -5.69 0.91
C ASP A 53 -27.63 -4.26 1.00
N SER A 54 -28.20 -3.82 -0.12
CA SER A 54 -28.83 -2.50 -0.27
C SER A 54 -30.08 -2.31 0.59
N THR A 55 -30.60 -3.38 1.23
CA THR A 55 -31.74 -3.28 2.15
C THR A 55 -31.33 -2.84 3.56
N LEU A 56 -30.03 -2.86 3.87
CA LEU A 56 -29.51 -2.43 5.16
C LEU A 56 -29.52 -0.90 5.29
N THR A 57 -29.96 -0.43 6.46
CA THR A 57 -29.77 0.97 6.89
C THR A 57 -28.28 1.29 7.06
N LYS A 58 -27.92 2.58 7.08
CA LYS A 58 -26.53 3.01 7.32
C LYS A 58 -25.99 2.49 8.66
N GLU A 59 -26.83 2.49 9.68
CA GLU A 59 -26.52 1.97 11.01
C GLU A 59 -26.23 0.47 10.97
N GLN A 60 -27.04 -0.31 10.24
CA GLN A 60 -26.82 -1.74 10.05
C GLN A 60 -25.56 -2.03 9.22
N GLN A 61 -25.30 -1.25 8.16
CA GLN A 61 -24.07 -1.36 7.38
C GLN A 61 -22.83 -1.07 8.22
N ASN A 62 -22.86 -0.04 9.08
CA ASN A 62 -21.76 0.25 9.99
C ASN A 62 -21.58 -0.87 11.03
N ALA A 63 -22.67 -1.45 11.51
CA ALA A 63 -22.64 -2.54 12.49
C ALA A 63 -21.99 -3.82 11.95
N LEU A 64 -21.98 -4.02 10.63
CA LEU A 64 -21.26 -5.12 9.99
C LEU A 64 -19.78 -5.14 10.37
N PHE A 65 -19.17 -3.99 10.63
CA PHE A 65 -17.74 -3.88 10.97
C PHE A 65 -17.45 -4.00 12.47
N ASN A 66 -18.47 -4.15 13.33
CA ASN A 66 -18.28 -4.30 14.77
C ASN A 66 -17.33 -5.45 15.17
N PRO A 67 -17.35 -6.63 14.50
CA PRO A 67 -16.43 -7.72 14.85
C PRO A 67 -14.96 -7.33 14.71
N ILE A 68 -14.58 -6.69 13.60
CA ILE A 68 -13.18 -6.30 13.36
C ILE A 68 -12.75 -5.13 14.26
N VAL A 69 -13.69 -4.25 14.62
CA VAL A 69 -13.46 -3.18 15.60
C VAL A 69 -13.26 -3.75 17.00
N ALA A 70 -14.05 -4.75 17.40
CA ALA A 70 -13.90 -5.44 18.68
C ALA A 70 -12.54 -6.16 18.79
N TYR A 71 -12.08 -6.79 17.70
CA TYR A 71 -10.72 -7.32 17.62
C TYR A 71 -9.67 -6.22 17.82
N ALA A 72 -9.80 -5.08 17.12
CA ALA A 72 -8.88 -3.96 17.25
C ALA A 72 -8.82 -3.40 18.68
N HIS A 73 -9.95 -3.31 19.37
CA HIS A 73 -10.00 -2.90 20.78
C HIS A 73 -9.31 -3.91 21.70
N LYS A 74 -9.51 -5.21 21.47
CA LYS A 74 -8.85 -6.27 22.25
C LYS A 74 -7.32 -6.22 22.10
N GLU A 75 -6.84 -5.93 20.89
CA GLU A 75 -5.40 -5.88 20.57
C GLU A 75 -4.80 -4.48 20.72
N GLN A 76 -5.57 -3.49 21.17
CA GLN A 76 -5.20 -2.06 21.15
C GLN A 76 -3.83 -1.80 21.79
N ALA A 77 -3.56 -2.40 22.95
CA ALA A 77 -2.30 -2.21 23.67
C ALA A 77 -1.09 -2.63 22.82
N ASP A 78 -1.16 -3.78 22.14
CA ASP A 78 -0.08 -4.27 21.29
C ASP A 78 0.05 -3.46 19.99
N LEU A 79 -1.09 -3.12 19.37
CA LEU A 79 -1.12 -2.27 18.16
C LEU A 79 -0.49 -0.91 18.43
N THR A 80 -0.91 -0.22 19.50
CA THR A 80 -0.40 1.10 19.90
C THR A 80 1.08 1.03 20.28
N ARG A 81 1.50 -0.01 21.02
CA ARG A 81 2.92 -0.22 21.38
C ARG A 81 3.80 -0.39 20.14
N LEU A 82 3.37 -1.20 19.17
CA LEU A 82 4.10 -1.40 17.92
C LEU A 82 4.15 -0.12 17.08
N ARG A 83 3.05 0.62 16.95
CA ARG A 83 3.06 1.92 16.27
C ARG A 83 4.03 2.88 16.94
N LYS A 84 3.96 3.05 18.27
CA LYS A 84 4.91 3.90 19.03
C LYS A 84 6.37 3.52 18.78
N LYS A 85 6.69 2.22 18.68
CA LYS A 85 8.04 1.72 18.35
C LYS A 85 8.54 2.26 17.00
N TYR A 86 7.68 2.33 15.97
CA TYR A 86 8.08 2.85 14.65
C TYR A 86 8.00 4.37 14.54
N PHE A 87 7.04 5.01 15.19
CA PHE A 87 6.97 6.49 15.24
C PHE A 87 8.21 7.09 15.92
N LYS A 88 8.77 6.44 16.95
CA LYS A 88 10.02 6.88 17.58
C LYS A 88 11.26 6.78 16.69
N LYS A 89 11.20 6.04 15.57
CA LYS A 89 12.31 5.87 14.62
C LYS A 89 12.26 6.86 13.46
N ILE A 90 11.12 7.51 13.23
CA ILE A 90 10.96 8.44 12.11
C ILE A 90 11.61 9.78 12.45
N GLN A 91 12.21 10.41 11.45
CA GLN A 91 12.76 11.75 11.62
C GLN A 91 11.66 12.80 11.76
N ALA A 92 11.95 13.83 12.54
CA ALA A 92 11.17 15.05 12.58
C ALA A 92 11.19 15.76 11.21
N PRO A 93 10.13 16.53 10.87
CA PRO A 93 10.14 17.30 9.64
C PRO A 93 11.31 18.30 9.64
N PRO A 94 12.01 18.50 8.50
CA PRO A 94 12.93 19.62 8.34
C PRO A 94 12.26 20.95 8.66
N SER A 95 13.04 21.93 9.13
CA SER A 95 12.54 23.24 9.56
C SER A 95 11.66 23.93 8.51
N VAL A 96 12.02 23.78 7.22
CA VAL A 96 11.26 24.32 6.10
C VAL A 96 9.84 23.73 6.00
N LEU A 97 9.67 22.44 6.28
CA LEU A 97 8.34 21.80 6.29
C LEU A 97 7.53 22.21 7.52
N ASN A 98 8.20 22.35 8.66
CA ASN A 98 7.55 22.76 9.90
C ASN A 98 7.04 24.21 9.86
N ALA A 99 7.72 25.09 9.10
CA ALA A 99 7.33 26.48 8.89
C ALA A 99 6.41 26.69 7.67
N PHE A 100 6.17 25.64 6.87
CA PHE A 100 5.36 25.76 5.66
C PHE A 100 3.90 26.05 6.00
N ILE A 101 3.28 26.96 5.25
CA ILE A 101 1.88 27.35 5.40
C ILE A 101 1.05 26.49 4.43
N PHE A 102 0.10 25.75 4.95
CA PHE A 102 -0.81 24.94 4.14
C PHE A 102 -1.99 25.80 3.70
N GLU A 103 -2.33 25.75 2.41
CA GLU A 103 -3.34 26.61 1.78
C GLU A 103 -4.72 25.98 1.74
N SER A 104 -4.84 24.69 2.06
CA SER A 104 -6.06 23.93 1.84
C SER A 104 -6.34 22.96 2.97
N GLU A 105 -7.62 22.93 3.36
CA GLU A 105 -8.17 21.98 4.29
C GLU A 105 -8.96 20.91 3.53
N LEU A 106 -9.11 19.74 4.14
CA LEU A 106 -9.96 18.70 3.57
C LEU A 106 -11.45 19.14 3.56
N PRO A 107 -12.24 18.68 2.57
CA PRO A 107 -13.69 18.80 2.60
C PRO A 107 -14.28 18.31 3.94
N ALA A 108 -15.26 19.03 4.48
CA ALA A 108 -15.84 18.74 5.79
C ALA A 108 -16.34 17.29 5.94
N GLU A 109 -16.88 16.69 4.88
CA GLU A 109 -17.32 15.30 4.87
C GLU A 109 -16.17 14.31 5.05
N LEU A 110 -15.05 14.52 4.34
CA LEU A 110 -13.84 13.71 4.48
C LEU A 110 -13.19 13.92 5.85
N SER A 111 -13.14 15.16 6.34
CA SER A 111 -12.65 15.48 7.69
C SER A 111 -13.49 14.77 8.75
N LYS A 112 -14.82 14.76 8.63
CA LYS A 112 -15.71 14.04 9.54
C LYS A 112 -15.52 12.52 9.50
N MET A 113 -15.31 11.97 8.30
CA MET A 113 -15.04 10.54 8.12
C MET A 113 -13.72 10.12 8.78
N LEU A 114 -12.65 10.89 8.58
CA LEU A 114 -11.34 10.67 9.23
C LEU A 114 -11.38 10.96 10.75
N GLY A 115 -12.30 11.82 11.18
CA GLY A 115 -12.59 12.06 12.61
C GLY A 115 -13.38 10.94 13.29
N THR A 116 -13.85 9.92 12.55
CA THR A 116 -14.67 8.83 13.09
C THR A 116 -13.80 7.64 13.50
N PRO A 117 -13.69 7.32 14.81
CA PRO A 117 -12.78 6.27 15.30
C PRO A 117 -13.02 4.89 14.67
N GLN A 118 -14.28 4.54 14.43
CA GLN A 118 -14.64 3.27 13.80
C GLN A 118 -14.03 3.16 12.40
N PHE A 119 -14.20 4.20 11.58
CA PHE A 119 -13.68 4.26 10.22
C PHE A 119 -12.16 4.11 10.23
N THR A 120 -11.47 5.00 10.95
CA THR A 120 -10.00 5.02 10.93
C THR A 120 -9.38 3.79 11.59
N THR A 121 -10.03 3.22 12.60
CA THR A 121 -9.58 1.96 13.22
C THR A 121 -9.55 0.85 12.18
N ILE A 122 -10.64 0.66 11.42
CA ILE A 122 -10.72 -0.39 10.38
C ILE A 122 -9.68 -0.12 9.29
N THR A 123 -9.66 1.10 8.77
CA THR A 123 -8.75 1.51 7.69
C THR A 123 -7.29 1.31 8.06
N LEU A 124 -6.87 1.73 9.25
CA LEU A 124 -5.47 1.74 9.66
C LEU A 124 -5.04 0.46 10.39
N LEU A 125 -5.93 -0.53 10.57
CA LEU A 125 -5.67 -1.71 11.39
C LEU A 125 -4.44 -2.50 10.92
N GLN A 126 -4.17 -2.51 9.61
CA GLN A 126 -3.00 -3.16 9.02
C GLN A 126 -1.76 -2.26 8.90
N CYS A 127 -1.88 -0.98 9.29
CA CYS A 127 -0.82 0.03 9.22
C CYS A 127 -0.13 0.20 10.59
N TYR A 128 1.19 0.05 10.61
CA TYR A 128 2.01 0.14 11.82
C TYR A 128 3.04 1.27 11.75
N ARG A 129 3.40 1.70 10.54
CA ARG A 129 4.42 2.73 10.30
C ARG A 129 3.82 4.04 9.84
N PRO A 130 4.48 5.18 10.15
CA PRO A 130 4.08 6.47 9.62
C PRO A 130 3.91 6.49 8.10
N ILE A 131 4.80 5.84 7.34
CA ILE A 131 4.71 5.82 5.85
C ILE A 131 3.49 5.04 5.35
N GLU A 132 3.12 3.95 6.03
CA GLU A 132 1.96 3.12 5.68
C GLU A 132 0.67 3.92 5.93
N ILE A 133 0.58 4.52 7.12
CA ILE A 133 -0.54 5.38 7.52
C ILE A 133 -0.65 6.56 6.56
N GLY A 134 0.45 7.29 6.33
CA GLY A 134 0.48 8.45 5.45
C GLY A 134 0.02 8.10 4.03
N ARG A 135 0.55 7.02 3.43
CA ARG A 135 0.14 6.57 2.09
C ARG A 135 -1.34 6.20 2.02
N LEU A 136 -1.86 5.48 3.03
CA LEU A 136 -3.26 5.09 3.02
C LEU A 136 -4.19 6.30 3.16
N ILE A 137 -3.87 7.23 4.07
CA ILE A 137 -4.65 8.48 4.22
C ILE A 137 -4.55 9.35 2.97
N SER A 138 -3.35 9.46 2.38
CA SER A 138 -3.15 10.13 1.10
C SER A 138 -4.01 9.50 0.00
N GLY A 139 -4.06 8.17 -0.10
CA GLY A 139 -4.93 7.47 -1.05
C GLY A 139 -6.42 7.78 -0.87
N ILE A 140 -6.88 7.94 0.37
CA ILE A 140 -8.26 8.30 0.70
C ILE A 140 -8.62 9.72 0.25
N ILE A 141 -7.71 10.68 0.44
CA ILE A 141 -8.00 12.10 0.18
C ILE A 141 -7.64 12.53 -1.24
N GLN A 142 -6.71 11.82 -1.89
CA GLN A 142 -6.11 12.20 -3.17
C GLN A 142 -7.15 12.44 -4.28
N PRO A 143 -8.20 11.59 -4.45
CA PRO A 143 -9.24 11.87 -5.43
C PRO A 143 -9.91 13.23 -5.22
N GLY A 144 -10.15 13.62 -3.96
CA GLY A 144 -10.70 14.92 -3.59
C GLY A 144 -9.74 16.07 -3.94
N ILE A 145 -8.46 15.91 -3.62
CA ILE A 145 -7.41 16.91 -3.96
C ILE A 145 -7.35 17.12 -5.47
N TYR A 146 -7.30 16.04 -6.25
CA TYR A 146 -7.19 16.10 -7.71
C TYR A 146 -8.42 16.70 -8.36
N GLN A 147 -9.61 16.36 -7.87
CA GLN A 147 -10.86 16.94 -8.35
C GLN A 147 -10.91 18.45 -8.11
N GLN A 148 -10.52 18.90 -6.91
CA GLN A 148 -10.55 20.33 -6.56
C GLN A 148 -9.48 21.14 -7.29
N SER A 149 -8.35 20.52 -7.58
CA SER A 149 -7.19 21.18 -8.20
C SER A 149 -7.17 21.03 -9.73
N ASN A 150 -8.13 20.32 -10.32
CA ASN A 150 -8.17 19.96 -11.74
C ASN A 150 -6.86 19.29 -12.21
N THR A 151 -6.31 18.40 -11.38
CA THR A 151 -5.07 17.68 -11.66
C THR A 151 -5.31 16.65 -12.77
N GLY A 152 -4.53 16.73 -13.85
CA GLY A 152 -4.64 15.82 -14.98
C GLY A 152 -4.12 14.41 -14.67
N THR A 153 -4.51 13.42 -15.47
CA THR A 153 -4.06 12.02 -15.32
C THR A 153 -2.55 11.87 -15.38
N ASN A 154 -1.88 12.58 -16.30
CA ASN A 154 -0.41 12.56 -16.42
C ASN A 154 0.30 13.17 -15.21
N GLU A 155 -0.30 14.17 -14.60
CA GLU A 155 0.26 14.83 -13.42
C GLU A 155 0.06 13.97 -12.16
N ALA A 156 -1.08 13.29 -12.06
CA ALA A 156 -1.39 12.38 -10.96
C ALA A 156 -0.36 11.24 -10.80
N THR A 157 0.33 10.83 -11.87
CA THR A 157 1.35 9.77 -11.81
C THR A 157 2.61 10.19 -11.05
N ILE A 158 2.90 11.50 -10.96
CA ILE A 158 4.10 12.05 -10.29
C ILE A 158 4.21 11.53 -8.86
N ALA A 159 3.09 11.48 -8.12
CA ALA A 159 3.06 11.03 -6.73
C ALA A 159 3.48 9.55 -6.56
N TYR A 160 3.25 8.72 -7.58
CA TYR A 160 3.58 7.30 -7.58
C TYR A 160 4.98 7.03 -8.13
N THR A 161 5.34 7.71 -9.21
CA THR A 161 6.60 7.52 -9.93
C THR A 161 7.81 7.95 -9.10
N PHE A 162 7.75 9.11 -8.44
CA PHE A 162 8.92 9.69 -7.74
C PHE A 162 8.94 9.40 -6.23
N GLY A 163 8.02 8.56 -5.75
CA GLY A 163 7.98 8.11 -4.36
C GLY A 163 7.48 9.16 -3.36
N ASN A 164 7.44 8.75 -2.10
CA ASN A 164 6.95 9.53 -0.98
C ASN A 164 7.98 9.52 0.15
N GLN A 165 8.13 10.64 0.83
CA GLN A 165 8.82 10.75 2.12
C GLN A 165 7.80 10.97 3.23
N VAL A 166 8.10 10.46 4.43
CA VAL A 166 7.28 10.70 5.61
C VAL A 166 8.12 11.26 6.74
N PHE A 167 7.53 12.19 7.48
CA PHE A 167 8.08 12.75 8.71
C PHE A 167 7.01 12.71 9.78
N ALA A 168 7.40 12.65 11.06
CA ALA A 168 6.45 12.82 12.14
C ALA A 168 7.06 13.52 13.35
N LYS A 169 6.20 14.19 14.11
CA LYS A 169 6.54 14.87 15.35
C LYS A 169 5.49 14.54 16.40
N GLN A 170 5.94 14.17 17.58
CA GLN A 170 5.04 13.98 18.72
C GLN A 170 4.57 15.35 19.22
N LEU A 171 3.25 15.54 19.33
CA LEU A 171 2.64 16.74 19.90
C LEU A 171 2.35 16.55 21.38
N LYS A 172 1.76 15.41 21.74
CA LYS A 172 1.43 14.95 23.10
C LYS A 172 1.56 13.43 23.15
N GLU A 173 1.54 12.83 24.35
CA GLU A 173 1.73 11.38 24.61
C GLU A 173 1.39 10.47 23.42
N ASP A 174 0.13 10.46 23.00
CA ASP A 174 -0.36 9.59 21.91
C ASP A 174 -0.71 10.33 20.62
N ILE A 175 -0.54 11.65 20.59
CA ILE A 175 -0.87 12.48 19.42
C ILE A 175 0.39 12.80 18.63
N TRP A 176 0.41 12.36 17.37
CA TRP A 176 1.50 12.56 16.44
C TRP A 176 1.03 13.36 15.23
N GLN A 177 1.77 14.40 14.87
CA GLN A 177 1.61 15.08 13.60
C GLN A 177 2.47 14.38 12.54
N ILE A 178 1.88 14.08 11.39
CA ILE A 178 2.50 13.33 10.29
C ILE A 178 2.50 14.22 9.06
N TRP A 179 3.64 14.24 8.35
CA TRP A 179 3.78 14.83 7.03
C TRP A 179 4.04 13.72 6.03
N LEU A 180 3.20 13.59 5.01
CA LEU A 180 3.52 12.83 3.80
C LEU A 180 3.85 13.81 2.68
N VAL A 181 5.02 13.64 2.07
CA VAL A 181 5.56 14.55 1.05
C VAL A 181 5.89 13.73 -0.19
N ASN A 182 5.34 14.11 -1.34
CA ASN A 182 5.72 13.57 -2.66
C ASN A 182 6.01 14.70 -3.62
N ARG A 183 6.53 14.43 -4.81
CA ARG A 183 6.92 15.50 -5.74
C ARG A 183 5.78 16.34 -6.32
N LEU A 184 4.52 15.98 -6.04
CA LEU A 184 3.33 16.68 -6.50
C LEU A 184 2.74 17.60 -5.42
N TYR A 185 2.60 17.11 -4.18
CA TYR A 185 2.01 17.84 -3.05
C TYR A 185 2.49 17.32 -1.69
N MET A 186 2.10 18.02 -0.62
CA MET A 186 2.29 17.61 0.77
C MET A 186 0.96 17.49 1.50
N LEU A 187 0.88 16.51 2.39
CA LEU A 187 -0.22 16.28 3.31
C LEU A 187 0.31 16.36 4.74
N ARG A 188 -0.39 17.09 5.61
CA ARG A 188 -0.18 17.12 7.05
C ARG A 188 -1.47 16.74 7.77
N PHE A 189 -1.37 15.93 8.83
CA PHE A 189 -2.50 15.64 9.70
C PHE A 189 -2.00 15.20 11.08
N ASN A 190 -2.86 15.26 12.09
CA ASN A 190 -2.56 14.62 13.37
C ASN A 190 -3.25 13.26 13.45
N LEU A 191 -2.61 12.33 14.15
CA LEU A 191 -3.12 11.02 14.47
C LEU A 191 -2.99 10.80 15.97
N ASP A 192 -4.10 10.44 16.60
CA ASP A 192 -4.11 9.90 17.96
C ASP A 192 -3.93 8.37 17.90
N LEU A 193 -2.81 7.85 18.44
CA LEU A 193 -2.50 6.42 18.45
C LEU A 193 -3.34 5.60 19.44
N GLN A 194 -4.07 6.24 20.34
CA GLN A 194 -4.98 5.60 21.27
C GLN A 194 -6.36 5.44 20.62
N THR A 195 -6.92 6.52 20.08
CA THR A 195 -8.28 6.53 19.50
C THR A 195 -8.33 6.25 18.00
N MET A 196 -7.17 6.28 17.32
CA MET A 196 -7.02 6.22 15.87
C MET A 196 -7.65 7.38 15.10
N VAL A 197 -8.12 8.42 15.79
CA VAL A 197 -8.73 9.60 15.17
C VAL A 197 -7.68 10.39 14.39
N ILE A 198 -8.08 10.84 13.20
CA ILE A 198 -7.31 11.79 12.39
C ILE A 198 -8.02 13.14 12.38
N ASP A 199 -7.26 14.19 12.68
CA ASP A 199 -7.74 15.57 12.66
C ASP A 199 -6.70 16.55 12.09
N HIS A 200 -7.11 17.81 11.94
CA HIS A 200 -6.29 18.91 11.41
C HIS A 200 -5.56 18.53 10.12
N SER A 201 -6.30 17.92 9.19
CA SER A 201 -5.77 17.48 7.91
C SER A 201 -5.73 18.63 6.92
N GLU A 202 -4.52 18.96 6.46
CA GLU A 202 -4.25 20.06 5.54
C GLU A 202 -3.31 19.57 4.42
N TYR A 203 -3.41 20.19 3.24
CA TYR A 203 -2.55 19.85 2.12
C TYR A 203 -2.16 21.08 1.30
N THR A 204 -1.10 20.94 0.52
CA THR A 204 -0.71 21.94 -0.48
C THR A 204 -1.37 21.63 -1.81
N LEU A 205 -1.76 22.65 -2.56
CA LEU A 205 -2.26 22.43 -3.92
C LEU A 205 -1.16 21.77 -4.79
N PRO A 206 -1.52 20.75 -5.61
CA PRO A 206 -0.61 20.11 -6.55
C PRO A 206 0.15 21.10 -7.43
N ASN A 207 1.45 20.84 -7.66
CA ASN A 207 2.30 21.57 -8.60
C ASN A 207 2.39 23.10 -8.41
N LYS A 208 2.18 23.59 -7.19
CA LYS A 208 2.44 25.00 -6.89
C LYS A 208 3.93 25.33 -6.88
N ALA A 209 4.27 26.47 -7.48
CA ALA A 209 5.66 26.94 -7.58
C ALA A 209 6.35 27.06 -6.22
N GLU A 210 5.61 27.45 -5.17
CA GLU A 210 6.14 27.57 -3.81
C GLU A 210 6.55 26.22 -3.23
N TYR A 211 5.73 25.19 -3.45
CA TYR A 211 6.07 23.83 -3.05
C TYR A 211 7.31 23.30 -3.81
N LEU A 212 7.32 23.47 -5.13
CA LEU A 212 8.44 23.01 -5.97
C LEU A 212 9.77 23.72 -5.61
N ARG A 213 9.70 24.97 -5.15
CA ARG A 213 10.87 25.74 -4.68
C ARG A 213 11.45 25.24 -3.37
N LEU A 214 10.74 24.41 -2.59
CA LEU A 214 11.28 23.84 -1.35
C LEU A 214 12.50 22.96 -1.60
N GLN A 215 12.65 22.41 -2.81
CA GLN A 215 13.77 21.55 -3.23
C GLN A 215 14.17 20.54 -2.14
N LEU A 216 13.16 19.92 -1.51
CA LEU A 216 13.38 19.09 -0.34
C LEU A 216 14.34 17.93 -0.71
N PRO A 217 15.46 17.77 0.01
CA PRO A 217 16.36 16.64 -0.23
C PRO A 217 15.69 15.33 0.17
N PHE A 218 16.23 14.22 -0.31
CA PHE A 218 15.86 12.92 0.24
C PHE A 218 16.46 12.79 1.65
N VAL A 219 15.65 12.43 2.63
CA VAL A 219 16.04 12.27 4.02
C VAL A 219 16.01 10.80 4.39
N ILE A 220 17.21 10.22 4.49
CA ILE A 220 17.42 8.83 4.89
C ILE A 220 17.01 8.66 6.35
N GLN A 221 15.99 7.84 6.61
CA GLN A 221 15.57 7.41 7.94
C GLN A 221 16.59 6.41 8.50
N LYS A 222 16.76 6.33 9.82
CA LYS A 222 17.71 5.38 10.42
C LYS A 222 17.25 3.92 10.18
N PRO A 223 17.89 3.16 9.25
CA PRO A 223 17.40 1.83 8.91
C PRO A 223 17.74 0.85 10.05
N ALA A 224 16.81 -0.03 10.38
CA ALA A 224 17.00 -1.08 11.38
C ALA A 224 17.66 -2.35 10.81
N ASN A 225 17.55 -2.58 9.50
CA ASN A 225 18.04 -3.77 8.82
C ASN A 225 18.34 -3.50 7.33
N GLU A 226 18.81 -4.53 6.64
CA GLU A 226 19.21 -4.44 5.23
C GLU A 226 18.01 -4.23 4.28
N LEU A 227 16.83 -4.80 4.60
CA LEU A 227 15.59 -4.59 3.85
C LEU A 227 15.21 -3.09 3.82
N GLU A 228 15.21 -2.43 4.97
CA GLU A 228 14.95 -0.98 5.07
C GLU A 228 15.96 -0.17 4.27
N LYS A 229 17.23 -0.55 4.35
CA LYS A 229 18.30 0.13 3.63
C LYS A 229 18.09 0.05 2.11
N LEU A 230 17.79 -1.13 1.58
CA LEU A 230 17.55 -1.31 0.14
C LEU A 230 16.32 -0.52 -0.33
N TYR A 231 15.21 -0.51 0.43
CA TYR A 231 14.05 0.32 0.07
C TYR A 231 14.37 1.81 0.09
N GLN A 232 15.07 2.31 1.09
CA GLN A 232 15.43 3.71 1.16
C GLN A 232 16.37 4.13 0.03
N GLU A 233 17.34 3.29 -0.34
CA GLU A 233 18.22 3.53 -1.49
C GLU A 233 17.44 3.55 -2.81
N MET A 234 16.44 2.67 -2.97
CA MET A 234 15.55 2.71 -4.13
C MET A 234 14.63 3.95 -4.14
N ASP A 235 14.11 4.35 -2.99
CA ASP A 235 13.27 5.54 -2.86
C ASP A 235 14.08 6.82 -3.07
N GLU A 236 15.36 6.85 -2.69
CA GLU A 236 16.29 7.92 -3.01
C GLU A 236 16.50 8.06 -4.53
N ILE A 237 16.68 6.94 -5.24
CA ILE A 237 16.77 6.92 -6.71
C ILE A 237 15.51 7.52 -7.34
N ARG A 238 14.31 7.12 -6.88
CA ARG A 238 13.04 7.66 -7.36
C ARG A 238 12.95 9.16 -7.09
N TRP A 239 13.22 9.56 -5.84
CA TRP A 239 13.13 10.96 -5.40
C TRP A 239 14.04 11.88 -6.19
N ASN A 240 15.29 11.47 -6.41
CA ASN A 240 16.32 12.24 -7.11
C ASN A 240 16.19 12.18 -8.63
N SER A 241 15.27 11.38 -9.17
CA SER A 241 14.97 11.35 -10.61
C SER A 241 13.97 12.41 -11.04
N TYR A 242 13.32 13.10 -10.09
CA TYR A 242 12.38 14.18 -10.40
C TYR A 242 13.09 15.43 -10.92
N SER A 243 12.54 16.00 -11.99
CA SER A 243 12.95 17.29 -12.53
C SER A 243 11.73 18.05 -13.01
N SER A 244 11.51 19.26 -12.51
CA SER A 244 10.36 20.09 -12.90
C SER A 244 10.36 20.45 -14.39
N THR A 245 11.54 20.56 -15.01
CA THR A 245 11.65 20.75 -16.46
C THR A 245 11.47 19.44 -17.22
N GLY A 246 12.02 18.34 -16.69
CA GLY A 246 11.92 17.02 -17.31
C GLY A 246 10.48 16.53 -17.42
N ILE A 247 9.67 16.72 -16.37
CA ILE A 247 8.24 16.31 -16.38
C ILE A 247 7.37 17.13 -17.34
N GLN A 248 7.85 18.26 -17.86
CA GLN A 248 7.10 19.03 -18.87
C GLN A 248 7.45 18.60 -20.30
N GLN A 249 8.56 17.88 -20.47
CA GLN A 249 9.14 17.58 -21.79
C GLN A 249 8.86 16.16 -22.28
N VAL A 250 8.70 15.21 -21.36
CA VAL A 250 8.53 13.80 -21.68
C VAL A 250 7.29 13.23 -20.98
N SER A 251 6.76 12.14 -21.51
CA SER A 251 5.54 11.50 -21.02
C SER A 251 5.74 10.77 -19.68
N PRO A 252 4.65 10.48 -18.93
CA PRO A 252 4.71 9.66 -17.73
C PRO A 252 5.39 8.30 -17.92
N GLN A 253 5.18 7.67 -19.08
CA GLN A 253 5.81 6.39 -19.41
C GLN A 253 7.34 6.53 -19.45
N GLU A 254 7.85 7.59 -20.08
CA GLU A 254 9.29 7.83 -20.18
C GLU A 254 9.93 8.15 -18.82
N TRP A 255 9.19 8.78 -17.89
CA TRP A 255 9.66 8.93 -16.50
C TRP A 255 9.81 7.57 -15.83
N GLN A 256 8.79 6.70 -15.98
CA GLN A 256 8.80 5.37 -15.39
C GLN A 256 9.92 4.51 -15.97
N ASP A 257 10.12 4.53 -17.30
CA ASP A 257 11.19 3.79 -17.97
C ASP A 257 12.58 4.25 -17.48
N THR A 258 12.76 5.56 -17.27
CA THR A 258 14.01 6.12 -16.71
C THR A 258 14.28 5.60 -15.30
N ILE A 259 13.24 5.56 -14.46
CA ILE A 259 13.34 5.07 -13.08
C ILE A 259 13.57 3.56 -13.06
N ASP A 260 12.83 2.79 -13.84
CA ASP A 260 12.96 1.34 -13.95
C ASP A 260 14.38 0.95 -14.41
N LYS A 261 14.95 1.70 -15.35
CA LYS A 261 16.35 1.53 -15.78
C LYS A 261 17.32 1.75 -14.62
N ARG A 262 17.21 2.88 -13.90
CA ARG A 262 18.10 3.21 -12.75
C ARG A 262 17.98 2.19 -11.63
N LEU A 263 16.76 1.74 -11.34
CA LEU A 263 16.51 0.72 -10.33
C LEU A 263 17.06 -0.66 -10.76
N SER A 264 16.99 -0.99 -12.05
CA SER A 264 17.60 -2.21 -12.59
C SER A 264 19.12 -2.17 -12.48
N GLU A 265 19.75 -1.03 -12.79
CA GLU A 265 21.20 -0.82 -12.61
C GLU A 265 21.60 -0.94 -11.13
N PHE A 266 20.81 -0.36 -10.23
CA PHE A 266 21.00 -0.48 -8.78
C PHE A 266 20.87 -1.92 -8.29
N TYR A 267 19.86 -2.65 -8.76
CA TYR A 267 19.67 -4.06 -8.47
C TYR A 267 20.89 -4.89 -8.89
N LEU A 268 21.34 -4.77 -10.14
CA LEU A 268 22.49 -5.51 -10.65
C LEU A 268 23.77 -5.21 -9.85
N LYS A 269 24.00 -3.94 -9.49
CA LYS A 269 25.15 -3.53 -8.68
C LYS A 269 25.10 -4.09 -7.25
N ASN A 270 23.91 -4.29 -6.70
CA ASN A 270 23.69 -4.70 -5.32
C ASN A 270 23.10 -6.12 -5.21
N HIS A 271 23.20 -6.92 -6.27
CA HIS A 271 22.51 -8.20 -6.40
C HIS A 271 22.71 -9.17 -5.21
N PRO A 272 23.91 -9.31 -4.62
CA PRO A 272 24.10 -10.13 -3.42
C PRO A 272 23.31 -9.65 -2.20
N ARG A 273 23.08 -8.33 -2.06
CA ARG A 273 22.30 -7.74 -0.96
C ARG A 273 20.81 -8.08 -1.12
N PHE A 274 20.29 -8.00 -2.35
CA PHE A 274 18.92 -8.40 -2.69
C PHE A 274 18.69 -9.88 -2.41
N ILE A 275 19.55 -10.76 -2.95
CA ILE A 275 19.47 -12.21 -2.74
C ILE A 275 19.45 -12.56 -1.25
N LYS A 276 20.31 -11.92 -0.45
CA LYS A 276 20.38 -12.17 1.00
C LYS A 276 19.03 -11.88 1.66
N VAL A 277 18.50 -10.68 1.42
CA VAL A 277 17.23 -10.23 2.01
C VAL A 277 16.05 -11.09 1.54
N GLN A 278 15.96 -11.37 0.22
CA GLN A 278 14.92 -12.22 -0.35
C GLN A 278 14.93 -13.63 0.27
N ASN A 279 16.12 -14.26 0.40
CA ASN A 279 16.24 -15.57 1.03
C ASN A 279 15.85 -15.55 2.51
N GLU A 280 16.25 -14.54 3.27
CA GLU A 280 15.85 -14.39 4.68
C GLU A 280 14.32 -14.30 4.79
N ILE A 281 13.68 -13.55 3.90
CA ILE A 281 12.23 -13.38 3.90
C ILE A 281 11.52 -14.68 3.54
N LEU A 282 11.94 -15.37 2.48
CA LEU A 282 11.29 -16.57 1.97
C LEU A 282 11.45 -17.79 2.89
N LYS A 283 12.59 -17.93 3.58
CA LYS A 283 12.80 -18.99 4.58
C LYS A 283 11.84 -18.93 5.76
N ASP A 284 11.37 -17.73 6.08
CA ASP A 284 10.43 -17.48 7.18
C ASP A 284 8.96 -17.62 6.74
N ILE A 285 8.68 -17.92 5.46
CA ILE A 285 7.32 -18.14 4.97
C ILE A 285 6.90 -19.58 5.23
N GLU A 286 5.65 -19.76 5.68
CA GLU A 286 5.10 -21.09 5.96
C GLU A 286 4.97 -21.91 4.68
N LYS A 287 5.19 -23.22 4.79
CA LYS A 287 4.89 -24.16 3.72
C LYS A 287 3.37 -24.23 3.50
N GLY A 288 2.94 -24.13 2.25
CA GLY A 288 1.54 -24.26 1.85
C GLY A 288 1.22 -25.65 1.32
N ASN A 289 -0.02 -26.09 1.49
CA ASN A 289 -0.59 -27.23 0.75
C ASN A 289 -1.06 -26.79 -0.64
N GLY A 290 -1.39 -27.70 -1.56
CA GLY A 290 -2.01 -27.32 -2.84
C GLY A 290 -3.32 -26.54 -2.67
N LEU A 291 -3.73 -25.78 -3.69
CA LEU A 291 -5.09 -25.22 -3.73
C LEU A 291 -6.09 -26.39 -3.81
N ASP A 292 -7.22 -26.25 -3.12
CA ASP A 292 -8.30 -27.24 -3.22
C ASP A 292 -9.08 -27.08 -4.54
N ALA A 293 -10.07 -27.96 -4.77
CA ALA A 293 -10.85 -27.98 -6.00
C ALA A 293 -11.76 -26.74 -6.19
N SER A 294 -11.89 -25.86 -5.19
CA SER A 294 -12.66 -24.61 -5.33
C SER A 294 -11.90 -23.52 -6.08
N TRP A 295 -10.64 -23.74 -6.45
CA TRP A 295 -9.83 -22.80 -7.21
C TRP A 295 -9.65 -23.24 -8.65
N GLN A 296 -9.90 -22.33 -9.58
CA GLN A 296 -9.76 -22.56 -11.01
C GLN A 296 -8.66 -21.68 -11.59
N GLU A 297 -7.72 -22.28 -12.33
CA GLU A 297 -6.71 -21.54 -13.08
C GLU A 297 -7.36 -20.79 -14.23
N LEU A 298 -7.02 -19.52 -14.37
CA LEU A 298 -7.46 -18.69 -15.48
C LEU A 298 -6.51 -18.82 -16.65
N HIS A 299 -7.08 -19.07 -17.83
CA HIS A 299 -6.33 -19.15 -19.08
C HIS A 299 -6.32 -17.78 -19.76
N LEU A 300 -5.17 -17.13 -19.71
CA LEU A 300 -4.91 -15.85 -20.37
C LEU A 300 -4.62 -16.03 -21.86
N SER A 301 -4.94 -15.03 -22.66
CA SER A 301 -4.48 -14.92 -24.04
C SER A 301 -2.96 -14.77 -24.14
N SER A 302 -2.40 -14.96 -25.33
CA SER A 302 -0.95 -14.81 -25.55
C SER A 302 -0.44 -13.41 -25.19
N ASP A 303 -1.17 -12.36 -25.55
CA ASP A 303 -0.78 -10.98 -25.27
C ASP A 303 -0.85 -10.66 -23.78
N GLU A 304 -1.89 -11.14 -23.09
CA GLU A 304 -2.01 -11.01 -21.63
C GLU A 304 -0.88 -11.76 -20.91
N ASN A 305 -0.47 -12.94 -21.39
CA ASN A 305 0.68 -13.66 -20.82
C ASN A 305 2.02 -12.89 -20.97
N ILE A 306 2.20 -12.19 -22.09
CA ILE A 306 3.37 -11.33 -22.30
C ILE A 306 3.36 -10.17 -21.32
N GLN A 307 2.22 -9.47 -21.19
CA GLN A 307 2.06 -8.35 -20.26
C GLN A 307 2.19 -8.78 -18.80
N LEU A 308 1.65 -9.94 -18.43
CA LEU A 308 1.78 -10.54 -17.10
C LEU A 308 3.26 -10.70 -16.71
N THR A 309 4.07 -11.23 -17.63
CA THR A 309 5.51 -11.44 -17.40
C THR A 309 6.26 -10.13 -17.22
N GLN A 310 5.85 -9.06 -17.91
CA GLN A 310 6.46 -7.72 -17.84
C GLN A 310 6.07 -6.93 -16.59
N THR A 311 4.98 -7.34 -15.92
CA THR A 311 4.45 -6.67 -14.73
C THR A 311 5.37 -6.84 -13.52
N LEU A 312 6.02 -7.99 -13.36
CA LEU A 312 6.93 -8.26 -12.26
C LEU A 312 8.34 -7.71 -12.54
N LYS A 313 8.92 -7.05 -11.53
CA LYS A 313 10.21 -6.36 -11.64
C LYS A 313 11.29 -7.12 -10.85
N ASN A 314 12.50 -7.16 -11.38
CA ASN A 314 13.62 -7.91 -10.77
C ASN A 314 14.07 -7.38 -9.39
N ASN A 315 13.82 -6.11 -9.11
CA ASN A 315 14.19 -5.41 -7.89
C ASN A 315 13.17 -5.56 -6.75
N MET A 316 12.18 -6.44 -6.88
CA MET A 316 11.23 -6.75 -5.80
C MET A 316 11.96 -7.42 -4.64
N LEU A 317 11.61 -7.07 -3.40
CA LEU A 317 12.23 -7.67 -2.20
C LEU A 317 11.32 -8.68 -1.52
N GLN A 318 10.00 -8.61 -1.76
CA GLN A 318 9.02 -9.40 -1.03
C GLN A 318 7.90 -9.96 -1.92
N PRO A 319 7.32 -11.13 -1.56
CA PRO A 319 6.15 -11.69 -2.24
C PRO A 319 4.92 -10.77 -2.27
N ASP A 320 4.76 -9.91 -1.26
CA ASP A 320 3.67 -8.94 -1.19
C ASP A 320 3.71 -7.96 -2.37
N GLU A 321 4.90 -7.53 -2.79
CA GLU A 321 5.08 -6.65 -3.97
C GLU A 321 4.65 -7.37 -5.26
N ALA A 322 5.06 -8.63 -5.42
CA ALA A 322 4.68 -9.43 -6.58
C ALA A 322 3.15 -9.65 -6.60
N ALA A 323 2.54 -10.00 -5.47
CA ALA A 323 1.10 -10.19 -5.36
C ALA A 323 0.32 -8.92 -5.68
N GLN A 324 0.76 -7.75 -5.22
CA GLN A 324 0.12 -6.47 -5.51
C GLN A 324 0.21 -6.08 -7.00
N GLN A 325 1.35 -6.35 -7.63
CA GLN A 325 1.51 -6.10 -9.07
C GLN A 325 0.67 -7.06 -9.90
N LEU A 326 0.63 -8.35 -9.53
CA LEU A 326 -0.22 -9.35 -10.17
C LEU A 326 -1.71 -9.01 -9.99
N PHE A 327 -2.11 -8.58 -8.79
CA PHE A 327 -3.47 -8.12 -8.53
C PHE A 327 -3.85 -6.89 -9.36
N SER A 328 -2.94 -5.92 -9.49
CA SER A 328 -3.15 -4.75 -10.35
C SER A 328 -3.33 -5.15 -11.81
N PHE A 329 -2.51 -6.10 -12.30
CA PHE A 329 -2.68 -6.68 -13.62
C PHE A 329 -4.02 -7.40 -13.76
N SER A 330 -4.39 -8.23 -12.80
CA SER A 330 -5.68 -8.96 -12.81
C SER A 330 -6.86 -8.00 -12.89
N ASN A 331 -6.83 -6.88 -12.17
CA ASN A 331 -7.90 -5.89 -12.22
C ASN A 331 -7.98 -5.13 -13.56
N SER A 332 -7.00 -5.30 -14.45
CA SER A 332 -7.02 -4.74 -15.81
C SER A 332 -7.64 -5.69 -16.85
N ILE A 333 -7.78 -6.98 -16.53
CA ILE A 333 -8.37 -7.99 -17.44
C ILE A 333 -9.86 -8.21 -17.15
N ILE A 334 -10.60 -8.61 -18.19
CA ILE A 334 -12.07 -8.70 -18.19
C ILE A 334 -12.66 -9.57 -17.07
N PRO A 335 -12.07 -10.74 -16.69
CA PRO A 335 -12.66 -11.58 -15.64
C PRO A 335 -12.79 -10.87 -14.29
N PHE A 336 -11.88 -9.97 -13.94
CA PHE A 336 -11.86 -9.34 -12.61
C PHE A 336 -12.24 -7.87 -12.61
N ASN A 337 -12.26 -7.18 -13.76
CA ASN A 337 -12.53 -5.75 -13.81
C ASN A 337 -14.03 -5.38 -13.68
N GLN A 338 -14.91 -6.38 -13.56
CA GLN A 338 -16.36 -6.19 -13.58
C GLN A 338 -16.97 -6.11 -12.18
N ASP A 339 -16.39 -6.77 -11.18
CA ASP A 339 -16.89 -6.77 -9.81
C ASP A 339 -16.00 -5.92 -8.89
N ILE A 340 -16.34 -4.63 -8.81
CA ILE A 340 -15.66 -3.65 -7.93
C ILE A 340 -15.73 -4.08 -6.44
N GLU A 341 -16.77 -4.80 -6.05
CA GLU A 341 -16.97 -5.23 -4.66
C GLU A 341 -16.01 -6.37 -4.32
N GLU A 342 -15.84 -7.32 -5.24
CA GLU A 342 -14.86 -8.39 -5.13
C GLU A 342 -13.42 -7.87 -5.17
N ILE A 343 -13.12 -6.91 -6.05
CA ILE A 343 -11.83 -6.18 -6.03
C ILE A 343 -11.60 -5.56 -4.65
N GLY A 344 -12.60 -4.88 -4.10
CA GLY A 344 -12.52 -4.28 -2.78
C GLY A 344 -12.28 -5.31 -1.66
N LYS A 345 -12.93 -6.47 -1.70
CA LYS A 345 -12.73 -7.55 -0.71
C LYS A 345 -11.32 -8.13 -0.77
N ASN A 346 -10.79 -8.37 -1.97
CA ASN A 346 -9.42 -8.84 -2.16
C ASN A 346 -8.40 -7.80 -1.66
N ALA A 347 -8.61 -6.54 -2.01
CA ALA A 347 -7.79 -5.45 -1.52
C ALA A 347 -7.77 -5.39 0.02
N MET A 348 -8.94 -5.40 0.65
CA MET A 348 -9.09 -5.32 2.11
C MET A 348 -8.41 -6.48 2.85
N SER A 349 -8.47 -7.68 2.29
CA SER A 349 -7.88 -8.88 2.90
C SER A 349 -6.36 -8.97 2.71
N GLY A 350 -5.83 -8.37 1.64
CA GLY A 350 -4.44 -8.53 1.24
C GLY A 350 -4.11 -9.97 0.86
N PHE A 351 -2.82 -10.32 0.87
CA PHE A 351 -2.36 -11.64 0.46
C PHE A 351 -1.63 -12.37 1.58
N LEU A 352 -1.99 -13.64 1.78
CA LEU A 352 -1.24 -14.58 2.59
C LEU A 352 -0.28 -15.36 1.68
N HIS A 353 1.01 -15.39 2.04
CA HIS A 353 2.04 -16.04 1.23
C HIS A 353 2.44 -17.39 1.80
N TYR A 354 2.69 -18.34 0.90
CA TYR A 354 3.10 -19.70 1.21
C TYR A 354 4.20 -20.18 0.26
N ILE A 355 5.13 -20.99 0.77
CA ILE A 355 6.08 -21.73 -0.07
C ILE A 355 5.44 -23.05 -0.49
N VAL A 356 5.22 -23.24 -1.78
CA VAL A 356 4.66 -24.47 -2.36
C VAL A 356 5.77 -25.49 -2.59
N ASP A 357 6.89 -25.02 -3.13
CA ASP A 357 8.09 -25.83 -3.36
C ASP A 357 9.35 -24.95 -3.31
N HIS A 358 10.50 -25.59 -3.14
CA HIS A 358 11.81 -24.94 -3.18
C HIS A 358 12.81 -25.88 -3.84
N GLU A 359 13.31 -25.47 -5.00
CA GLU A 359 14.30 -26.23 -5.75
C GLU A 359 15.71 -25.93 -5.22
N LYS A 360 16.65 -26.83 -5.54
CA LYS A 360 18.08 -26.53 -5.35
C LYS A 360 18.42 -25.34 -6.25
N ASP A 361 19.14 -24.34 -5.73
CA ASP A 361 19.57 -23.10 -6.42
C ASP A 361 18.80 -21.79 -6.15
N GLN A 362 18.08 -21.67 -5.03
CA GLN A 362 17.37 -20.43 -4.65
C GLN A 362 16.23 -20.09 -5.62
N VAL A 363 15.60 -21.13 -6.14
CA VAL A 363 14.38 -21.04 -6.94
C VAL A 363 13.22 -21.43 -6.03
N TRP A 364 12.30 -20.49 -5.85
CA TRP A 364 11.20 -20.62 -4.90
C TRP A 364 9.86 -20.63 -5.64
N LYS A 365 9.05 -21.67 -5.43
CA LYS A 365 7.67 -21.68 -5.89
C LYS A 365 6.78 -21.12 -4.79
N ILE A 366 6.18 -19.97 -5.06
CA ILE A 366 5.45 -19.17 -4.09
C ILE A 366 3.99 -19.13 -4.50
N ARG A 367 3.11 -19.19 -3.50
CA ARG A 367 1.70 -18.89 -3.66
C ARG A 367 1.29 -17.70 -2.80
N SER A 368 0.56 -16.77 -3.41
CA SER A 368 -0.07 -15.63 -2.75
C SER A 368 -1.59 -15.81 -2.80
N LEU A 369 -2.23 -15.90 -1.65
CA LEU A 369 -3.65 -16.24 -1.49
C LEU A 369 -4.43 -15.04 -0.94
N GLY A 370 -5.39 -14.54 -1.71
CA GLY A 370 -6.36 -13.52 -1.30
C GLY A 370 -7.72 -14.13 -0.94
N TYR A 371 -8.76 -13.30 -0.94
CA TYR A 371 -10.14 -13.71 -0.64
C TYR A 371 -10.73 -14.60 -1.74
N SER A 372 -10.65 -14.16 -2.99
CA SER A 372 -11.17 -14.87 -4.17
C SER A 372 -10.21 -14.94 -5.34
N ILE A 373 -9.02 -14.35 -5.22
CA ILE A 373 -7.92 -14.49 -6.17
C ILE A 373 -6.69 -15.10 -5.51
N ALA A 374 -5.97 -15.94 -6.26
CA ALA A 374 -4.67 -16.45 -5.86
C ALA A 374 -3.68 -16.41 -7.02
N PHE A 375 -2.40 -16.36 -6.68
CA PHE A 375 -1.29 -16.39 -7.63
C PHE A 375 -0.32 -17.50 -7.25
N GLU A 376 0.13 -18.28 -8.23
CA GLU A 376 1.31 -19.12 -8.08
C GLU A 376 2.39 -18.65 -9.06
N TYR A 377 3.64 -18.61 -8.63
CA TYR A 377 4.76 -18.23 -9.48
C TYR A 377 6.07 -18.80 -8.95
N THR A 378 7.01 -19.00 -9.86
CA THR A 378 8.37 -19.40 -9.55
C THR A 378 9.27 -18.17 -9.57
N TRP A 379 10.03 -17.95 -8.50
CA TRP A 379 10.97 -16.84 -8.34
C TRP A 379 12.41 -17.35 -8.24
N ASP A 380 13.19 -17.14 -9.30
CA ASP A 380 14.63 -17.39 -9.33
C ASP A 380 15.36 -16.15 -8.79
N LEU A 381 15.93 -16.26 -7.58
CA LEU A 381 16.65 -15.15 -6.94
C LEU A 381 18.00 -14.87 -7.59
N LYS A 382 18.66 -15.89 -8.17
CA LYS A 382 19.94 -15.71 -8.86
C LYS A 382 19.75 -14.90 -10.14
N GLN A 383 18.65 -15.12 -10.86
CA GLN A 383 18.36 -14.37 -12.09
C GLN A 383 17.49 -13.13 -11.85
N GLY A 384 16.84 -13.01 -10.68
CA GLY A 384 15.83 -11.99 -10.42
C GLY A 384 14.61 -12.14 -11.31
N ARG A 385 14.33 -13.36 -11.79
CA ARG A 385 13.29 -13.63 -12.80
C ARG A 385 12.11 -14.34 -12.17
N PHE A 386 10.93 -13.97 -12.65
CA PHE A 386 9.68 -14.66 -12.38
C PHE A 386 9.27 -15.51 -13.58
N SER A 387 8.74 -16.70 -13.33
CA SER A 387 8.26 -17.63 -14.35
C SER A 387 7.09 -18.46 -13.83
N GLU A 388 6.45 -19.21 -14.71
CA GLU A 388 5.32 -20.10 -14.36
C GLU A 388 4.21 -19.38 -13.60
N ILE A 389 3.96 -18.12 -13.96
CA ILE A 389 2.98 -17.28 -13.29
C ILE A 389 1.59 -17.77 -13.67
N LYS A 390 0.81 -18.13 -12.65
CA LYS A 390 -0.57 -18.61 -12.76
C LYS A 390 -1.48 -17.74 -11.91
N ILE A 391 -2.66 -17.45 -12.44
CA ILE A 391 -3.71 -16.71 -11.75
C ILE A 391 -4.86 -17.69 -11.52
N PHE A 392 -5.39 -17.70 -10.31
CA PHE A 392 -6.52 -18.53 -9.93
C PHE A 392 -7.66 -17.66 -9.40
N GLU A 393 -8.87 -18.05 -9.76
CA GLU A 393 -10.11 -17.50 -9.23
C GLU A 393 -10.80 -18.55 -8.37
N LYS A 394 -11.44 -18.10 -7.29
CA LYS A 394 -12.24 -18.96 -6.44
C LYS A 394 -13.63 -19.12 -7.02
N GLN A 395 -14.03 -20.36 -7.26
CA GLN A 395 -15.38 -20.71 -7.69
C GLN A 395 -16.38 -20.38 -6.56
N SER A 396 -17.45 -19.68 -6.92
CA SER A 396 -18.54 -19.28 -6.00
C SER A 396 -19.39 -20.45 -5.52
#